data_AF-A0A510Y1A0-F1
#
_entry.id   AF-A0A510Y1A0-F1
#
_cell.length_a   1.000
_cell.length_b   1.000
_cell.length_c   1.000
_cell.angle_alpha   90.00
_cell.angle_beta   90.00
_cell.angle_gamma   90.00
#
_symmetry.space_group_name_H-M   'P 1'
#
loop_
_entity.id
_entity.type
_entity.pdbx_description
1 polymer ?
#
loop_
_entity_poly.entity_id
_entity_poly.type
_entity_poly.pdbx_seq_one_letter_code
_entity_poly.pdbx_strand_id
1 'polypeptide(L)'
;MTLNEYFSSYYALICDGSLDELENYFCSGSPLFNATKQQFETLRKQFDFKFTLQNVALIAKQDDLLVVRDVVNFKAEIDGNDIDKVSSNLHSLVKESGEWKLHCSTPLPEAMV
;
A
#
# COMPACT_ATOMS: atom_id res chain seq x y z
N MET A 1 5.60 10.34 -12.87
CA MET A 1 5.50 9.10 -12.11
C MET A 1 4.28 8.32 -12.56
N THR A 2 4.48 7.06 -12.94
CA THR A 2 3.41 6.11 -13.27
C THR A 2 2.84 5.48 -12.00
N LEU A 3 1.68 4.82 -12.09
CA LEU A 3 1.12 4.07 -10.95
C LEU A 3 2.06 2.94 -10.49
N ASN A 4 2.74 2.27 -11.42
CA ASN A 4 3.69 1.22 -11.08
C ASN A 4 4.86 1.77 -10.27
N GLU A 5 5.46 2.88 -10.71
CA GLU A 5 6.53 3.56 -9.96
C GLU A 5 6.06 3.99 -8.57
N TYR A 6 4.86 4.60 -8.47
CA TYR A 6 4.30 5.06 -7.20
C TYR A 6 4.09 3.92 -6.19
N PHE A 7 3.43 2.84 -6.60
CA PHE A 7 3.14 1.73 -5.68
C PHE A 7 4.36 0.85 -5.41
N SER A 8 5.28 0.72 -6.38
CA SER A 8 6.56 0.05 -6.14
C SER A 8 7.41 0.80 -5.12
N SER A 9 7.49 2.13 -5.21
CA SER A 9 8.23 2.94 -4.22
C SER A 9 7.54 2.93 -2.85
N TYR A 10 6.20 2.94 -2.81
CA TYR A 10 5.41 2.81 -1.59
C TYR A 10 5.72 1.49 -0.87
N TYR A 11 5.66 0.35 -1.57
CA TYR A 11 5.94 -0.95 -0.96
C TYR A 11 7.41 -1.14 -0.61
N ALA A 12 8.34 -0.59 -1.41
CA ALA A 12 9.76 -0.57 -1.05
C ALA A 12 10.02 0.23 0.23
N LEU A 13 9.35 1.38 0.40
CA LEU A 13 9.41 2.15 1.64
C LEU A 13 8.90 1.32 2.82
N ILE A 14 7.79 0.59 2.65
CA ILE A 14 7.21 -0.25 3.71
C ILE A 14 8.13 -1.41 4.09
N CYS A 15 8.84 -2.02 3.15
CA CYS A 15 9.75 -3.13 3.46
C CYS A 15 11.07 -2.61 4.06
N ASP A 16 11.73 -1.70 3.36
CA ASP A 16 13.15 -1.40 3.57
C ASP A 16 13.43 0.06 3.95
N GLY A 17 12.49 0.98 3.70
CA GLY A 17 12.66 2.42 3.93
C GLY A 17 12.36 2.90 5.35
N SER A 18 12.42 4.21 5.58
CA SER A 18 11.99 4.81 6.85
C SER A 18 10.47 4.95 6.88
N LEU A 19 9.81 4.35 7.88
CA LEU A 19 8.35 4.50 8.05
C LEU A 19 7.94 5.92 8.49
N ASP A 20 8.88 6.76 8.89
CA ASP A 20 8.61 8.18 9.10
C ASP A 20 8.29 8.90 7.79
N GLU A 21 8.86 8.45 6.67
CA GLU A 21 8.57 8.99 5.34
C GLU A 21 7.25 8.48 4.77
N LEU A 22 6.56 7.55 5.46
CA LEU A 22 5.29 7.00 5.00
C LEU A 22 4.22 8.08 4.88
N GLU A 23 4.28 9.12 5.72
CA GLU A 23 3.38 10.28 5.66
C GLU A 23 3.39 10.97 4.30
N ASN A 24 4.52 10.94 3.59
CA ASN A 24 4.65 11.54 2.26
C ASN A 24 3.75 10.87 1.20
N TYR A 25 3.26 9.65 1.47
CA TYR A 25 2.33 8.97 0.57
C TYR A 25 0.87 9.30 0.88
N PHE A 26 0.54 9.79 2.07
CA PHE A 26 -0.83 10.03 2.50
C PHE A 26 -1.21 11.51 2.38
N CYS A 27 -2.49 11.79 2.12
CA CYS A 27 -2.99 13.16 2.19
C CYS A 27 -3.20 13.56 3.65
N SER A 28 -3.15 14.85 3.95
CA SER A 28 -3.37 15.39 5.30
C SER A 28 -4.68 14.93 5.95
N GLY A 29 -5.73 14.71 5.15
CA GLY A 29 -7.04 14.24 5.60
C GLY A 29 -7.24 12.73 5.61
N SER A 30 -6.18 11.91 5.45
CA SER A 30 -6.32 10.45 5.45
C SER A 30 -6.73 9.95 6.84
N PRO A 31 -7.87 9.24 6.97
CA PRO A 31 -8.27 8.66 8.26
C PRO A 31 -7.46 7.42 8.63
N LEU A 32 -6.71 6.85 7.68
CA LEU A 32 -6.05 5.56 7.86
C LEU A 32 -4.55 5.66 8.16
N PHE A 33 -3.92 6.82 7.95
CA PHE A 33 -2.46 6.95 8.03
C PHE A 33 -1.87 6.38 9.33
N ASN A 34 -2.37 6.83 10.49
CA ASN A 34 -1.85 6.40 11.79
C ASN A 34 -2.01 4.89 12.01
N ALA A 35 -3.17 4.34 11.66
CA ALA A 35 -3.43 2.91 11.81
C ALA A 35 -2.51 2.07 10.89
N THR A 36 -2.34 2.50 9.63
CA THR A 36 -1.46 1.85 8.67
C THR A 36 0.01 1.91 9.10
N LYS A 37 0.49 3.07 9.57
CA LYS A 37 1.87 3.21 10.08
C LYS A 37 2.11 2.26 11.25
N GLN A 38 1.23 2.27 12.24
CA GLN A 38 1.33 1.38 13.40
C GLN A 38 1.31 -0.11 13.01
N GLN A 39 0.50 -0.48 12.02
CA GLN A 39 0.45 -1.85 11.51
C GLN A 39 1.80 -2.26 10.91
N PHE A 40 2.39 -1.44 10.03
CA PHE A 40 3.68 -1.77 9.43
C PHE A 40 4.84 -1.76 10.42
N GLU A 41 4.84 -0.84 11.39
CA GLU A 41 5.80 -0.86 12.50
C GLU A 41 5.71 -2.15 13.31
N THR A 42 4.49 -2.64 13.53
CA THR A 42 4.25 -3.90 14.24
C THR A 42 4.76 -5.08 13.43
N LEU A 43 4.43 -5.14 12.13
CA LEU A 43 4.91 -6.20 11.24
C LEU A 43 6.44 -6.26 11.20
N ARG A 44 7.12 -5.12 11.09
CA ARG A 44 8.60 -5.06 11.04
C ARG A 44 9.27 -5.52 12.33
N LYS A 45 8.60 -5.36 13.48
CA LYS A 45 9.12 -5.84 14.76
C LYS A 45 8.99 -7.36 14.91
N GLN A 46 8.06 -7.96 14.19
CA GLN A 46 7.70 -9.37 14.36
C GLN A 46 8.31 -10.25 13.27
N PHE A 47 8.41 -9.75 12.04
CA PHE A 47 8.73 -10.57 10.87
C PHE A 47 9.70 -9.83 9.95
N ASP A 48 10.60 -10.59 9.32
CA ASP A 48 11.21 -10.18 8.06
C ASP A 48 10.22 -10.50 6.94
N PHE A 49 9.80 -9.47 6.19
CA PHE A 49 8.76 -9.61 5.20
C PHE A 49 9.04 -8.78 3.95
N LYS A 50 8.42 -9.20 2.85
CA LYS A 50 8.52 -8.53 1.57
C LYS A 50 7.15 -8.40 0.92
N PHE A 51 6.83 -7.19 0.48
CA PHE A 51 5.75 -6.91 -0.46
C PHE A 51 6.31 -6.80 -1.87
N THR A 52 5.70 -7.52 -2.81
CA THR A 52 6.03 -7.43 -4.25
C THR A 52 4.79 -7.06 -5.03
N LEU A 53 4.79 -5.89 -5.67
CA LEU A 53 3.72 -5.45 -6.55
C LEU A 53 3.64 -6.38 -7.77
N GLN A 54 2.52 -7.08 -7.92
CA GLN A 54 2.26 -7.99 -9.04
C GLN A 54 1.53 -7.29 -10.18
N ASN A 55 0.58 -6.42 -9.85
CA ASN A 55 -0.20 -5.68 -10.83
C ASN A 55 -0.72 -4.37 -10.22
N VAL A 56 -0.91 -3.36 -11.06
CA VAL A 56 -1.60 -2.12 -10.70
C VAL A 56 -2.41 -1.60 -11.88
N ALA A 57 -3.65 -1.22 -11.61
CA ALA A 57 -4.60 -0.77 -12.62
C ALA A 57 -5.35 0.48 -12.16
N LEU A 58 -5.45 1.47 -13.03
CA LEU A 58 -6.36 2.60 -12.86
C LEU A 58 -7.79 2.13 -13.12
N ILE A 59 -8.67 2.27 -12.14
CA ILE A 59 -10.08 1.89 -12.23
C ILE A 59 -10.95 3.08 -12.63
N ALA A 60 -10.71 4.24 -12.01
CA ALA A 60 -11.42 5.48 -12.31
C ALA A 60 -10.50 6.68 -12.12
N LYS A 61 -10.77 7.74 -12.89
CA LYS A 61 -10.02 8.99 -12.85
C LYS A 61 -10.95 10.19 -12.98
N GLN A 62 -10.74 11.16 -12.10
CA GLN A 62 -11.23 12.53 -12.16
C GLN A 62 -10.03 13.49 -12.03
N ASP A 63 -10.29 14.80 -12.01
CA ASP A 63 -9.22 15.80 -11.93
C ASP A 63 -8.49 15.79 -10.57
N ASP A 64 -9.21 15.42 -9.51
CA ASP A 64 -8.79 15.44 -8.11
C ASP A 64 -8.82 14.07 -7.42
N LEU A 65 -9.35 13.03 -8.09
CA LEU A 65 -9.51 11.67 -7.55
C LEU A 65 -9.01 10.60 -8.53
N LEU A 66 -8.20 9.67 -8.03
CA LEU A 66 -7.94 8.38 -8.68
C LEU A 66 -8.46 7.24 -7.82
N VAL A 67 -9.04 6.25 -8.49
CA VAL A 67 -9.33 4.94 -7.90
C VAL A 67 -8.40 3.94 -8.56
N VAL A 68 -7.56 3.29 -7.76
CA VAL A 68 -6.52 2.37 -8.23
C VAL A 68 -6.73 1.02 -7.55
N ARG A 69 -6.59 -0.06 -8.32
CA ARG A 69 -6.53 -1.41 -7.78
C ARG A 69 -5.12 -1.93 -7.94
N ASP A 70 -4.56 -2.51 -6.89
CA ASP A 70 -3.34 -3.30 -6.99
C ASP A 70 -3.54 -4.76 -6.59
N VAL A 71 -2.51 -5.53 -6.92
CA VAL A 71 -2.31 -6.89 -6.44
C VAL A 71 -0.89 -6.95 -5.92
N VAL A 72 -0.74 -7.33 -4.66
CA VAL A 72 0.55 -7.42 -3.98
C VAL A 72 0.72 -8.83 -3.43
N ASN A 73 1.93 -9.34 -3.56
CA ASN A 73 2.34 -10.57 -2.93
C ASN A 73 3.11 -10.26 -1.64
N PHE A 74 2.64 -10.80 -0.53
CA PHE A 74 3.27 -10.75 0.78
C PHE A 74 3.99 -12.06 1.04
N LYS A 75 5.28 -11.97 1.34
CA LYS A 75 6.13 -13.08 1.77
C LYS A 75 6.76 -12.79 3.10
N ALA A 76 6.73 -13.74 4.03
CA ALA A 76 7.38 -13.62 5.33
C ALA A 76 7.69 -15.01 5.89
N GLU A 77 8.68 -15.10 6.77
CA GLU A 77 8.88 -16.27 7.62
C GLU A 77 8.25 -15.99 9.00
N ILE A 78 7.31 -16.85 9.42
CA ILE A 78 6.60 -16.73 10.70
C ILE A 78 6.68 -18.05 11.44
N ASP A 79 7.33 -18.06 12.61
CA ASP A 79 7.53 -19.26 13.44
C ASP A 79 8.12 -20.46 12.66
N GLY A 80 9.07 -20.18 11.75
CA GLY A 80 9.70 -21.17 10.88
C GLY A 80 8.83 -21.68 9.73
N ASN A 81 7.67 -21.05 9.48
CA ASN A 81 6.81 -21.34 8.34
C ASN A 81 6.88 -20.21 7.32
N ASP A 82 7.07 -20.59 6.05
CA ASP A 82 6.96 -19.65 4.94
C ASP A 82 5.49 -19.28 4.70
N ILE A 83 5.21 -17.98 4.79
CA ILE A 83 3.93 -17.39 4.40
C ILE A 83 4.10 -16.78 3.01
N ASP A 84 3.22 -17.19 2.09
CA ASP A 84 3.10 -16.61 0.74
C ASP A 84 1.62 -16.32 0.48
N LYS A 85 1.25 -15.03 0.47
CA LYS A 85 -0.14 -14.59 0.30
C LYS A 85 -0.25 -13.53 -0.76
N VAL A 86 -1.29 -13.62 -1.58
CA VAL A 86 -1.62 -12.57 -2.55
C VAL A 86 -2.83 -11.81 -2.04
N SER A 87 -2.71 -10.49 -1.93
CA SER A 87 -3.84 -9.62 -1.63
C SER A 87 -4.09 -8.65 -2.77
N SER A 88 -5.33 -8.19 -2.87
CA SER A 88 -5.70 -7.11 -3.78
C SER A 88 -6.25 -5.97 -2.98
N ASN A 89 -5.83 -4.74 -3.26
CA ASN A 89 -6.30 -3.57 -2.54
C ASN A 89 -6.96 -2.58 -3.50
N LEU A 90 -7.93 -1.85 -2.97
CA LEU A 90 -8.53 -0.69 -3.62
C LEU A 90 -8.02 0.56 -2.90
N HIS A 91 -7.44 1.47 -3.67
CA HIS A 91 -6.86 2.73 -3.22
C HIS A 91 -7.63 3.90 -3.80
N SER A 92 -7.98 4.84 -2.94
CA SER A 92 -8.45 6.16 -3.35
C SER A 92 -7.31 7.14 -3.13
N LEU A 93 -6.85 7.79 -4.21
CA LEU A 93 -5.84 8.84 -4.14
C LEU A 93 -6.50 10.18 -4.46
N VAL A 94 -6.18 11.20 -3.66
CA VAL A 94 -6.59 12.57 -3.90
C VAL A 94 -5.41 13.42 -4.33
N LYS A 95 -5.67 14.51 -5.04
CA LYS A 95 -4.63 15.45 -5.45
C LYS A 95 -4.43 16.51 -4.37
N GLU A 96 -3.25 16.54 -3.76
CA GLU A 96 -2.87 17.50 -2.72
C GLU A 96 -1.57 18.19 -3.13
N SER A 97 -1.56 19.53 -3.18
CA SER A 97 -0.40 20.32 -3.59
C SER A 97 0.24 19.92 -4.93
N GLY A 98 -0.58 19.42 -5.87
CA GLY A 98 -0.13 18.96 -7.19
C GLY A 98 0.32 17.51 -7.27
N GLU A 99 0.38 16.80 -6.14
CA GLU A 99 0.79 15.40 -6.04
C GLU A 99 -0.39 14.48 -5.74
N TRP A 100 -0.29 13.22 -6.18
CA TRP A 100 -1.27 12.19 -5.83
C TRP A 100 -0.91 11.57 -4.48
N LYS A 101 -1.85 11.58 -3.55
CA LYS A 101 -1.67 11.08 -2.18
C LYS A 101 -2.79 10.10 -1.82
N LEU A 102 -2.45 9.02 -1.12
CA LEU A 102 -3.40 8.06 -0.57
C LEU A 102 -4.32 8.74 0.43
N HIS A 103 -5.62 8.71 0.14
CA HIS A 103 -6.66 9.08 1.10
C HIS A 103 -7.16 7.85 1.86
N CYS A 104 -7.41 6.76 1.15
CA CYS A 104 -7.90 5.52 1.73
C CYS A 104 -7.34 4.33 0.96
N SER A 105 -7.11 3.24 1.67
CA SER A 105 -6.69 1.96 1.11
C SER A 105 -7.44 0.86 1.84
N THR A 106 -7.99 -0.08 1.10
CA THR A 106 -8.79 -1.18 1.66
C THR A 106 -8.45 -2.48 0.95
N PRO A 107 -8.13 -3.55 1.70
CA PRO A 107 -8.01 -4.86 1.11
C PRO A 107 -9.39 -5.27 0.57
N LEU A 108 -9.41 -5.67 -0.69
CA LEU A 108 -10.58 -6.32 -1.26
C LEU A 108 -10.65 -7.74 -0.70
N PRO A 109 -11.86 -8.28 -0.49
CA PRO A 109 -12.01 -9.70 -0.18
C PRO A 109 -11.27 -10.53 -1.23
N GLU A 110 -10.59 -11.59 -0.79
CA GLU A 110 -10.28 -12.68 -1.72
C GLU A 110 -11.61 -13.04 -2.39
N ALA A 111 -11.65 -12.98 -3.72
CA ALA A 111 -12.88 -13.24 -4.45
C ALA A 111 -13.49 -14.52 -3.89
N MET A 112 -14.74 -14.44 -3.42
CA MET A 112 -15.54 -15.63 -3.17
C MET A 112 -15.74 -16.27 -4.54
N VAL A 113 -14.79 -17.12 -4.95
CA VAL A 113 -14.96 -18.00 -6.12
C VAL A 113 -15.99 -19.06 -5.74
#